data_AF-A0A410H508-F1
#
_entry.id   AF-A0A410H508-F1
#
_cell.length_a   1.000
_cell.length_b   1.000
_cell.length_c   1.000
_cell.angle_alpha   90.00
_cell.angle_beta   90.00
_cell.angle_gamma   90.00
#
_symmetry.space_group_name_H-M   'P 1'
#
loop_
_entity.id
_entity.type
_entity.pdbx_description
1 polymer ?
#
loop_
_entity_poly.entity_id
_entity_poly.type
_entity_poly.pdbx_seq_one_letter_code
_entity_poly.pdbx_strand_id
1 'polypeptide(L)'
;MTELEFRRRLLESPNQLDEAMQAYLAEHPDKAADVKAQKAFEAELKQAMRVTPPEGLEERILLKNRFEEPPQNDGGWFGNLTAFAASFALVAVFAIWQWPLQPGTGSVEHSVENSQEVLLEQAVVDHIIDHAREAPDLMKAQPLDQDEASLQKLFAKVGAVLDKPVDFMSYAGECEVNGQKGLHLVLQEEAGPVTIIVLPGKQLTTMQAFNRSGFQGQMIPVKGAMVAIVGDSYQELAMAQMHFFKAVRFG
;
A
#
# COMPACT_ATOMS: atom_id res chain seq x y z
N MET A 1 -27.85 -21.46 16.75
CA MET A 1 -26.94 -21.06 15.65
C MET A 1 -26.38 -22.30 14.98
N THR A 2 -25.78 -22.18 13.80
CA THR A 2 -25.07 -23.31 13.17
C THR A 2 -23.65 -23.47 13.73
N GLU A 3 -23.07 -24.67 13.62
CA GLU A 3 -21.68 -24.93 14.04
C GLU A 3 -20.66 -24.06 13.29
N LEU A 4 -20.87 -23.83 12.00
CA LEU A 4 -20.01 -22.97 11.19
C LEU A 4 -20.05 -21.51 11.66
N GLU A 5 -21.23 -20.98 11.98
CA GLU A 5 -21.37 -19.64 12.54
C GLU A 5 -20.73 -19.53 13.92
N PHE A 6 -20.91 -20.54 14.78
CA PHE A 6 -20.25 -20.62 16.08
C PHE A 6 -18.72 -20.56 15.93
N ARG A 7 -18.17 -21.41 15.04
CA ARG A 7 -16.72 -21.48 14.79
C ARG A 7 -16.17 -20.18 14.21
N ARG A 8 -16.88 -19.56 13.25
CA ARG A 8 -16.46 -18.28 12.66
C ARG A 8 -16.37 -17.20 13.73
N ARG A 9 -17.41 -17.04 14.55
CA ARG A 9 -17.45 -16.04 15.62
C ARG A 9 -16.41 -16.31 16.72
N LEU A 10 -16.17 -17.58 17.06
CA LEU A 10 -15.14 -17.97 18.02
C LEU A 10 -13.72 -17.58 17.55
N LEU A 11 -13.44 -17.70 16.25
CA LEU A 11 -12.17 -17.26 15.65
C LEU A 11 -12.06 -15.74 15.58
N GLU A 12 -13.15 -15.03 15.26
CA GLU A 12 -13.20 -13.57 15.18
C GLU A 12 -13.04 -12.90 16.55
N SER A 13 -13.61 -13.46 17.61
CA SER A 13 -13.63 -12.84 18.95
C SER A 13 -13.68 -13.88 20.08
N PRO A 14 -12.56 -14.58 20.37
CA PRO A 14 -12.55 -15.70 21.31
C PRO A 14 -12.84 -15.32 22.77
N ASN A 15 -12.69 -14.04 23.12
CA ASN A 15 -12.94 -13.53 24.46
C ASN A 15 -14.36 -12.98 24.65
N GLN A 16 -15.17 -12.89 23.59
CA GLN A 16 -16.54 -12.39 23.64
C GLN A 16 -17.49 -13.52 23.23
N LEU A 17 -17.97 -14.27 24.22
CA LEU A 17 -19.03 -15.26 24.04
C LEU A 17 -20.37 -14.57 24.24
N ASP A 18 -21.01 -14.14 23.15
CA ASP A 18 -22.34 -13.54 23.17
C ASP A 18 -23.40 -14.52 23.70
N GLU A 19 -24.60 -14.01 24.01
CA GLU A 19 -25.69 -14.82 24.58
C GLU A 19 -26.06 -16.02 23.70
N ALA A 20 -26.01 -15.85 22.38
CA ALA A 20 -26.27 -16.93 21.44
C ALA A 20 -25.19 -18.02 21.50
N MET A 21 -23.90 -17.66 21.61
CA MET A 21 -22.79 -18.59 21.71
C MET A 21 -22.80 -19.34 23.04
N GLN A 22 -23.24 -18.68 24.12
CA GLN A 22 -23.43 -19.33 25.42
C GLN A 22 -24.58 -20.34 25.39
N ALA A 23 -25.70 -20.00 24.76
CA ALA A 23 -26.81 -20.93 24.56
C ALA A 23 -26.38 -22.14 23.71
N TYR A 24 -25.60 -21.91 22.65
CA TYR A 24 -25.06 -22.99 21.81
C TYR A 24 -24.11 -23.92 22.58
N LEU A 25 -23.26 -23.37 23.47
CA LEU A 25 -22.38 -24.16 24.33
C LEU A 25 -23.13 -24.98 25.40
N ALA A 26 -24.28 -24.48 25.86
CA ALA A 26 -25.13 -25.23 26.78
C ALA A 26 -25.77 -26.46 26.09
N GLU A 27 -26.08 -26.35 24.80
CA GLU A 27 -26.61 -27.44 23.97
C GLU A 27 -25.49 -28.38 23.47
N HIS A 28 -24.26 -27.89 23.30
CA HIS A 28 -23.12 -28.60 22.74
C HIS A 28 -21.86 -28.52 23.65
N PRO A 29 -21.82 -29.27 24.76
CA PRO A 29 -20.72 -29.21 25.73
C PRO A 29 -19.38 -29.73 25.17
N ASP A 30 -19.40 -30.51 24.08
CA ASP A 30 -18.21 -30.97 23.37
C ASP A 30 -17.38 -29.82 22.79
N LYS A 31 -18.03 -28.70 22.45
CA LYS A 31 -17.38 -27.50 21.89
C LYS A 31 -16.66 -26.63 22.92
N ALA A 32 -16.79 -26.94 24.22
CA ALA A 32 -16.06 -26.23 25.27
C ALA A 32 -14.52 -26.41 25.15
N ALA A 33 -14.08 -27.56 24.62
CA ALA A 33 -12.66 -27.82 24.37
C ALA A 33 -12.09 -26.86 23.30
N ASP A 34 -12.85 -26.60 22.24
CA ASP A 34 -12.45 -25.71 21.14
C ASP A 34 -12.32 -24.26 21.63
N VAL A 35 -13.26 -23.81 22.47
CA VAL A 35 -13.19 -22.47 23.10
C VAL A 35 -11.94 -22.33 23.97
N LYS A 36 -11.61 -23.37 24.75
CA LYS A 36 -10.42 -23.37 25.60
C LYS A 36 -9.13 -23.34 24.76
N ALA A 37 -9.06 -24.13 23.70
CA ALA A 37 -7.92 -24.16 22.78
C ALA A 37 -7.70 -22.79 22.12
N GLN A 38 -8.77 -22.17 21.61
CA GLN A 38 -8.68 -20.86 20.97
C GLN A 38 -8.23 -19.75 21.93
N LYS A 39 -8.72 -19.76 23.18
CA LYS A 39 -8.29 -18.80 24.21
C LYS A 39 -6.83 -19.00 24.62
N ALA A 40 -6.34 -20.25 24.64
CA ALA A 40 -4.94 -20.54 24.95
C ALA A 40 -4.01 -20.02 23.84
N PHE A 41 -4.36 -20.24 22.58
CA PHE A 41 -3.62 -19.72 21.43
C PHE A 41 -3.56 -18.18 21.44
N GLU A 42 -4.69 -17.51 21.68
CA GLU A 42 -4.75 -16.05 21.80
C GLU A 42 -3.85 -15.51 22.93
N ALA A 43 -3.75 -16.24 24.04
CA ALA A 43 -2.87 -15.87 25.15
C ALA A 43 -1.37 -16.01 24.78
N GLU A 44 -1.01 -17.06 24.04
CA GLU A 44 0.34 -17.27 23.52
C GLU A 44 0.74 -16.17 22.54
N LEU A 45 -0.17 -15.79 21.62
CA LEU A 45 0.05 -14.69 20.68
C LEU A 45 0.27 -13.36 21.42
N LYS A 46 -0.58 -13.04 22.41
CA LYS A 46 -0.41 -11.84 23.24
C LYS A 46 0.90 -11.83 24.01
N GLN A 47 1.39 -12.99 24.43
CA GLN A 47 2.67 -13.10 25.09
C GLN A 47 3.83 -12.86 24.12
N ALA A 48 3.77 -13.41 22.90
CA ALA A 48 4.77 -13.18 21.86
C ALA A 48 4.84 -11.71 21.41
N MET A 49 3.71 -11.00 21.41
CA MET A 49 3.64 -9.56 21.08
C MET A 49 4.18 -8.63 22.18
N ARG A 50 4.45 -9.14 23.39
CA ARG A 50 5.07 -8.33 24.46
C ARG A 50 6.58 -8.23 24.26
N VAL A 51 6.97 -7.50 23.22
CA VAL A 51 8.36 -7.11 23.00
C VAL A 51 8.58 -5.75 23.65
N THR A 52 9.51 -5.66 24.59
CA THR A 52 9.91 -4.37 25.15
C THR A 52 10.63 -3.56 24.08
N PRO A 53 10.27 -2.28 23.88
CA PRO A 53 11.00 -1.43 22.96
C PRO A 53 12.47 -1.34 23.39
N PRO A 54 13.42 -1.33 22.44
CA PRO A 54 14.84 -1.19 22.77
C PRO A 54 15.11 0.16 23.44
N GLU A 55 16.11 0.21 24.33
CA GLU A 55 16.52 1.45 24.99
C GLU A 55 16.89 2.53 23.96
N GLY A 56 16.48 3.77 24.23
CA GLY A 56 16.76 4.91 23.36
C GLY A 56 15.91 5.00 22.08
N LEU A 57 14.87 4.16 21.91
CA LEU A 57 13.96 4.25 20.75
C LEU A 57 13.31 5.64 20.65
N GLU A 58 12.84 6.20 21.76
CA GLU A 58 12.22 7.53 21.81
C GLU A 58 13.20 8.62 21.37
N GLU A 59 14.43 8.58 21.89
CA GLU A 59 15.49 9.51 21.50
C GLU A 59 15.82 9.39 20.01
N ARG A 60 15.92 8.17 19.47
CA ARG A 60 16.20 7.92 18.04
C ARG A 60 15.08 8.40 17.14
N ILE A 61 13.81 8.25 17.55
CA ILE A 61 12.65 8.78 16.81
C ILE A 61 12.67 10.31 16.82
N LEU A 62 12.87 10.94 17.99
CA LEU A 62 12.98 12.40 18.12
C LEU A 62 14.17 12.97 17.35
N LEU A 63 15.27 12.23 17.27
CA LEU A 63 16.47 12.61 16.53
C LEU A 63 16.24 12.53 15.02
N LYS A 64 15.63 11.42 14.53
CA LYS A 64 15.30 11.25 13.10
C LYS A 64 14.34 12.35 12.62
N ASN A 65 13.30 12.64 13.40
CA ASN A 65 12.34 13.71 13.08
C ASN A 65 12.96 15.11 13.09
N ARG A 66 14.05 15.34 13.83
CA ARG A 66 14.78 16.62 13.84
C ARG A 66 15.78 16.76 12.69
N PHE A 67 16.26 15.65 12.14
CA PHE A 67 17.20 15.64 11.01
C PHE A 67 16.50 15.55 9.64
N GLU A 68 15.19 15.28 9.60
CA GLU A 68 14.33 15.39 8.42
C GLU A 68 13.80 16.83 8.18
N GLU A 69 14.52 17.86 8.65
CA GLU A 69 14.33 19.19 8.07
C GLU A 69 14.95 19.18 6.67
N PRO A 70 14.16 19.35 5.58
CA PRO A 70 14.73 19.48 4.25
C PRO A 70 15.69 20.69 4.26
N PRO A 71 16.87 20.61 3.63
CA PRO A 71 17.76 21.76 3.56
C PRO A 71 16.97 22.93 2.98
N GLN A 72 16.83 23.99 3.77
CA GLN A 72 16.34 25.28 3.28
C GLN A 72 17.31 25.70 2.18
N ASN A 73 16.85 25.53 0.94
CA ASN A 73 17.61 25.87 -0.24
C ASN A 73 17.43 27.36 -0.47
N ASP A 74 18.37 28.11 0.07
CA ASP A 74 18.47 29.56 -0.05
C ASP A 74 18.93 29.92 -1.47
N GLY A 75 17.99 29.95 -2.40
CA GLY A 75 18.10 30.74 -3.63
C GLY A 75 18.13 29.95 -4.96
N GLY A 76 17.09 30.17 -5.78
CA GLY A 76 17.23 30.12 -7.24
C GLY A 76 16.08 29.48 -8.03
N TRP A 77 15.17 30.34 -8.51
CA TRP A 77 14.27 30.21 -9.69
C TRP A 77 12.80 29.78 -9.56
N PHE A 78 12.31 29.20 -8.45
CA PHE A 78 10.84 29.01 -8.26
C PHE A 78 10.32 29.56 -6.93
N GLY A 79 10.77 30.77 -6.58
CA GLY A 79 10.09 31.56 -5.56
C GLY A 79 8.68 31.91 -6.03
N ASN A 80 7.72 31.84 -5.10
CA ASN A 80 6.32 32.32 -5.18
C ASN A 80 5.24 31.22 -5.38
N LEU A 81 4.96 30.42 -4.34
CA LEU A 81 3.66 29.73 -4.21
C LEU A 81 3.11 29.69 -2.78
N THR A 82 3.48 30.65 -1.94
CA THR A 82 2.87 30.90 -0.62
C THR A 82 1.62 31.80 -0.71
N ALA A 83 0.74 31.53 -1.66
CA ALA A 83 -0.54 32.24 -1.81
C ALA A 83 -1.75 31.31 -2.05
N PHE A 84 -1.67 30.03 -1.66
CA PHE A 84 -2.82 29.11 -1.70
C PHE A 84 -3.21 28.49 -0.35
N ALA A 85 -2.45 28.72 0.72
CA ALA A 85 -2.72 28.11 2.02
C ALA A 85 -3.80 28.84 2.86
N ALA A 86 -4.21 30.06 2.49
CA ALA A 86 -5.21 30.82 3.26
C ALA A 86 -6.68 30.52 2.85
N SER A 87 -6.91 29.86 1.71
CA SER A 87 -8.28 29.65 1.18
C SER A 87 -8.97 28.38 1.72
N PHE A 88 -8.22 27.44 2.29
CA PHE A 88 -8.82 26.18 2.80
C PHE A 88 -9.25 26.25 4.27
N ALA A 89 -8.73 27.19 5.06
CA ALA A 89 -9.11 27.34 6.47
C ALA A 89 -10.47 28.03 6.67
N LEU A 90 -10.96 28.81 5.70
CA LEU A 90 -12.25 29.52 5.81
C LEU A 90 -13.46 28.70 5.30
N VAL A 91 -13.25 27.69 4.44
CA VAL A 91 -14.34 26.82 3.95
C VAL A 91 -14.77 25.80 5.01
N ALA A 92 -13.84 25.31 5.83
CA ALA A 92 -14.14 24.29 6.84
C ALA A 92 -15.06 24.80 7.97
N VAL A 93 -14.99 26.09 8.32
CA VAL A 93 -15.85 26.67 9.38
C VAL A 93 -17.25 27.03 8.85
N PHE A 94 -17.37 27.42 7.58
CA PHE A 94 -18.68 27.73 6.96
C PHE A 94 -19.50 26.48 6.62
N ALA A 95 -18.85 25.37 6.24
CA ALA A 95 -19.53 24.13 5.87
C ALA A 95 -20.22 23.41 7.06
N ILE A 96 -19.73 23.63 8.29
CA ILE A 96 -20.26 22.97 9.49
C ILE A 96 -21.49 23.70 10.05
N TRP A 97 -21.69 24.97 9.71
CA TRP A 97 -22.81 25.79 10.22
C TRP A 97 -24.09 25.76 9.36
N GLN A 98 -24.07 25.14 8.18
CA GLN A 98 -25.23 25.13 7.25
C GLN A 98 -25.96 23.78 7.18
N TRP A 99 -25.57 22.78 7.98
CA TRP A 99 -26.01 21.40 7.80
C TRP A 99 -27.45 21.04 8.23
N PRO A 100 -28.26 21.83 8.99
CA PRO A 100 -29.58 21.32 9.38
C PRO A 100 -30.79 21.90 8.63
N LEU A 101 -30.67 22.55 7.45
CA LEU A 101 -31.85 23.11 6.77
C LEU A 101 -31.75 23.14 5.22
N GLN A 102 -31.89 22.01 4.53
CA GLN A 102 -32.50 22.03 3.19
C GLN A 102 -33.08 20.65 2.81
N PRO A 103 -34.41 20.52 2.68
CA PRO A 103 -35.03 19.38 2.04
C PRO A 103 -35.06 19.60 0.51
N GLY A 104 -34.58 18.62 -0.24
CA GLY A 104 -34.84 18.51 -1.68
C GLY A 104 -33.78 19.13 -2.59
N THR A 105 -33.40 18.32 -3.59
CA THR A 105 -32.66 18.67 -4.82
C THR A 105 -31.23 19.17 -4.65
N GLY A 106 -30.34 18.23 -4.36
CA GLY A 106 -28.91 18.36 -4.65
C GLY A 106 -28.39 16.96 -4.95
N SER A 107 -28.22 16.63 -6.23
CA SER A 107 -27.48 15.45 -6.64
C SER A 107 -26.10 15.52 -6.01
N VAL A 108 -25.88 14.67 -5.00
CA VAL A 108 -24.55 14.27 -4.61
C VAL A 108 -23.97 13.63 -5.86
N GLU A 109 -23.10 14.35 -6.56
CA GLU A 109 -22.15 13.73 -7.48
C GLU A 109 -21.22 12.88 -6.63
N HIS A 110 -21.74 11.74 -6.19
CA HIS A 110 -20.96 10.59 -5.82
C HIS A 110 -20.19 10.27 -7.09
N SER A 111 -18.90 10.63 -7.09
CA SER A 111 -17.95 10.18 -8.09
C SER A 111 -18.15 8.67 -8.22
N VAL A 112 -18.67 8.24 -9.36
CA VAL A 112 -18.69 6.83 -9.72
C VAL A 112 -17.22 6.49 -9.92
N GLU A 113 -16.57 6.05 -8.84
CA GLU A 113 -15.24 5.46 -8.85
C GLU A 113 -15.27 4.40 -9.95
N ASN A 114 -14.48 4.63 -11.00
CA ASN A 114 -14.58 3.88 -12.24
C ASN A 114 -14.27 2.42 -11.92
N SER A 115 -15.22 1.52 -12.14
CA SER A 115 -15.10 0.11 -11.75
C SER A 115 -13.86 -0.56 -12.34
N GLN A 116 -13.35 -0.06 -13.48
CA GLN A 116 -12.10 -0.54 -14.07
C GLN A 116 -10.85 -0.20 -13.24
N GLU A 117 -10.84 0.92 -12.53
CA GLU A 117 -9.70 1.36 -11.71
C GLU A 117 -9.63 0.54 -10.43
N VAL A 118 -10.77 0.34 -9.74
CA VAL A 118 -10.87 -0.54 -8.57
C VAL A 118 -10.44 -1.98 -8.91
N LEU A 119 -10.84 -2.49 -10.07
CA LEU A 119 -10.41 -3.82 -10.54
C LEU A 119 -8.92 -3.89 -10.85
N LEU A 120 -8.31 -2.79 -11.32
CA LEU A 120 -6.88 -2.73 -11.62
C LEU A 120 -6.04 -2.65 -10.34
N GLU A 121 -6.44 -1.84 -9.36
CA GLU A 121 -5.83 -1.80 -8.03
C GLU A 121 -5.79 -3.19 -7.41
N GLN A 122 -6.94 -3.87 -7.41
CA GLN A 122 -7.06 -5.21 -6.86
C GLN A 122 -6.16 -6.20 -7.60
N ALA A 123 -6.14 -6.15 -8.93
CA ALA A 123 -5.28 -7.02 -9.74
C ALA A 123 -3.79 -6.85 -9.43
N VAL A 124 -3.33 -5.61 -9.25
CA VAL A 124 -1.93 -5.32 -8.92
C VAL A 124 -1.58 -5.84 -7.52
N VAL A 125 -2.45 -5.60 -6.54
CA VAL A 125 -2.23 -6.07 -5.16
C VAL A 125 -2.26 -7.59 -5.08
N ASP A 126 -3.23 -8.25 -5.73
CA ASP A 126 -3.32 -9.70 -5.79
C ASP A 126 -2.07 -10.29 -6.45
N HIS A 127 -1.60 -9.69 -7.55
CA HIS A 127 -0.35 -10.08 -8.21
C HIS A 127 0.87 -9.99 -7.29
N ILE A 128 0.98 -8.92 -6.48
CA ILE A 128 2.08 -8.75 -5.52
C ILE A 128 2.01 -9.82 -4.43
N ILE A 129 0.82 -10.07 -3.88
CA ILE A 129 0.60 -11.08 -2.84
C ILE A 129 0.95 -12.48 -3.37
N ASP A 130 0.54 -12.80 -4.60
CA ASP A 130 0.85 -14.08 -5.24
C ASP A 130 2.36 -14.23 -5.47
N HIS A 131 3.03 -13.18 -5.99
CA HIS A 131 4.48 -13.20 -6.15
C HIS A 131 5.24 -13.35 -4.83
N ALA A 132 4.80 -12.68 -3.76
CA ALA A 132 5.41 -12.82 -2.44
C ALA A 132 5.27 -14.23 -1.87
N ARG A 133 4.21 -14.97 -2.25
CA ARG A 133 3.98 -16.36 -1.83
C ARG A 133 4.76 -17.36 -2.66
N GLU A 134 4.76 -17.21 -3.98
CA GLU A 134 5.38 -18.16 -4.91
C GLU A 134 6.90 -18.00 -4.97
N ALA A 135 7.40 -16.79 -4.84
CA ALA A 135 8.81 -16.46 -4.96
C ALA A 135 9.25 -15.44 -3.90
N PRO A 136 9.20 -15.80 -2.60
CA PRO A 136 9.54 -14.89 -1.50
C PRO A 136 10.99 -14.39 -1.55
N ASP A 137 11.88 -15.10 -2.24
CA ASP A 137 13.27 -14.68 -2.41
C ASP A 137 13.41 -13.42 -3.28
N LEU A 138 12.47 -13.15 -4.20
CA LEU A 138 12.51 -11.94 -5.04
C LEU A 138 12.28 -10.65 -4.25
N MET A 139 11.65 -10.75 -3.07
CA MET A 139 11.41 -9.63 -2.17
C MET A 139 12.61 -9.35 -1.27
N LYS A 140 13.60 -10.26 -1.21
CA LYS A 140 14.81 -10.08 -0.40
C LYS A 140 15.83 -9.24 -1.14
N ALA A 141 16.63 -8.50 -0.38
CA ALA A 141 17.78 -7.82 -0.93
C ALA A 141 18.77 -8.84 -1.51
N GLN A 142 19.00 -8.72 -2.81
CA GLN A 142 19.93 -9.57 -3.56
C GLN A 142 20.61 -8.76 -4.68
N PRO A 143 21.83 -9.12 -5.08
CA PRO A 143 22.47 -8.55 -6.25
C PRO A 143 21.61 -8.80 -7.50
N LEU A 144 21.51 -7.80 -8.36
CA LEU A 144 20.82 -7.93 -9.63
C LEU A 144 21.63 -8.82 -10.58
N ASP A 145 21.10 -10.00 -10.90
CA ASP A 145 21.71 -10.98 -11.79
C ASP A 145 21.29 -10.75 -13.25
N GLN A 146 21.41 -9.50 -13.73
CA GLN A 146 21.08 -9.12 -15.11
C GLN A 146 22.06 -8.06 -15.62
N ASP A 147 22.54 -8.24 -16.85
CA ASP A 147 23.35 -7.23 -17.52
C ASP A 147 22.51 -6.04 -18.02
N GLU A 148 23.17 -4.92 -18.26
CA GLU A 148 22.54 -3.67 -18.70
C GLU A 148 21.76 -3.83 -20.01
N ALA A 149 22.26 -4.64 -20.95
CA ALA A 149 21.60 -4.86 -22.24
C ALA A 149 20.28 -5.63 -22.09
N SER A 150 20.23 -6.56 -21.14
CA SER A 150 19.04 -7.34 -20.81
C SER A 150 18.00 -6.47 -20.10
N LEU A 151 18.43 -5.62 -19.18
CA LEU A 151 17.57 -4.61 -18.56
C LEU A 151 16.99 -3.66 -19.61
N GLN A 152 17.81 -3.15 -20.52
CA GLN A 152 17.34 -2.26 -21.59
C GLN A 152 16.23 -2.91 -22.41
N LYS A 153 16.37 -4.21 -22.74
CA LYS A 153 15.34 -4.97 -23.45
C LYS A 153 14.06 -5.14 -22.63
N LEU A 154 14.15 -5.37 -21.33
CA LEU A 154 13.01 -5.48 -20.43
C LEU A 154 12.21 -4.17 -20.38
N PHE A 155 12.87 -3.04 -20.15
CA PHE A 155 12.23 -1.72 -20.13
C PHE A 155 11.62 -1.36 -21.50
N ALA A 156 12.29 -1.70 -22.61
CA ALA A 156 11.77 -1.43 -23.95
C ALA A 156 10.44 -2.16 -24.24
N LYS A 157 10.20 -3.34 -23.64
CA LYS A 157 8.92 -4.09 -23.81
C LYS A 157 7.71 -3.34 -23.26
N VAL A 158 7.91 -2.46 -22.28
CA VAL A 158 6.85 -1.65 -21.67
C VAL A 158 6.86 -0.19 -22.14
N GLY A 159 7.60 0.12 -23.22
CA GLY A 159 7.69 1.48 -23.77
C GLY A 159 8.54 2.44 -22.93
N ALA A 160 9.38 1.90 -22.05
CA ALA A 160 10.29 2.66 -21.21
C ALA A 160 11.73 2.59 -21.72
N VAL A 161 12.50 3.62 -21.41
CA VAL A 161 13.94 3.70 -21.64
C VAL A 161 14.62 3.84 -20.30
N LEU A 162 15.55 2.93 -20.02
CA LEU A 162 16.43 3.02 -18.86
C LEU A 162 17.63 3.90 -19.24
N ASP A 163 17.76 5.08 -18.63
CA ASP A 163 18.87 6.00 -18.91
C ASP A 163 20.11 5.70 -18.05
N LYS A 164 19.89 5.11 -16.87
CA LYS A 164 20.90 4.69 -15.89
C LYS A 164 20.33 3.57 -15.03
N PRO A 165 21.14 2.79 -14.30
CA PRO A 165 20.64 1.83 -13.33
C PRO A 165 19.70 2.48 -12.30
N VAL A 166 18.59 1.81 -11.96
CA VAL A 166 17.70 2.27 -10.89
C VAL A 166 18.38 1.99 -9.55
N ASP A 167 18.52 3.03 -8.73
CA ASP A 167 19.10 2.91 -7.39
C ASP A 167 18.28 1.89 -6.55
N PHE A 168 18.95 1.06 -5.76
CA PHE A 168 18.34 0.06 -4.85
C PHE A 168 17.52 -1.07 -5.51
N MET A 169 17.55 -1.20 -6.84
CA MET A 169 16.82 -2.27 -7.53
C MET A 169 17.47 -3.64 -7.29
N SER A 170 16.71 -4.57 -6.69
CA SER A 170 17.15 -5.96 -6.43
C SER A 170 16.55 -6.98 -7.41
N TYR A 171 15.52 -6.59 -8.16
CA TYR A 171 14.84 -7.46 -9.12
C TYR A 171 14.25 -6.67 -10.29
N ALA A 172 14.31 -7.28 -11.47
CA ALA A 172 13.58 -6.85 -12.66
C ALA A 172 13.16 -8.07 -13.50
N GLY A 173 11.88 -8.13 -13.87
CA GLY A 173 11.36 -9.25 -14.64
C GLY A 173 10.04 -8.96 -15.33
N GLU A 174 9.73 -9.76 -16.35
CA GLU A 174 8.40 -9.75 -16.97
C GLU A 174 7.38 -10.36 -16.01
N CYS A 175 6.20 -9.76 -15.96
CA CYS A 175 5.08 -10.26 -15.18
C CYS A 175 3.79 -10.22 -15.99
N GLU A 176 2.75 -10.88 -15.49
CA GLU A 176 1.41 -10.83 -16.08
C GLU A 176 0.39 -10.49 -15.00
N VAL A 177 -0.30 -9.36 -15.18
CA VAL A 177 -1.36 -8.89 -14.28
C VAL A 177 -2.68 -8.98 -15.03
N ASN A 178 -3.58 -9.87 -14.63
CA ASN A 178 -4.87 -10.12 -15.30
C ASN A 178 -4.76 -10.33 -16.82
N GLY A 179 -3.82 -11.17 -17.26
CA GLY A 179 -3.60 -11.46 -18.69
C GLY A 179 -2.83 -10.37 -19.44
N GLN A 180 -2.45 -9.28 -18.77
CA GLN A 180 -1.68 -8.20 -19.37
C GLN A 180 -0.21 -8.30 -18.96
N LYS A 181 0.67 -8.38 -19.97
CA LYS A 181 2.12 -8.37 -19.74
C LYS A 181 2.59 -7.00 -19.23
N GLY A 182 3.46 -7.03 -18.25
CA GLY A 182 4.08 -5.86 -17.64
C GLY A 182 5.54 -6.11 -17.25
N LEU A 183 6.13 -5.11 -16.61
CA LEU A 183 7.44 -5.16 -15.99
C LEU A 183 7.27 -5.05 -14.47
N HIS A 184 7.82 -6.00 -13.73
CA HIS A 184 7.87 -6.03 -12.28
C HIS A 184 9.29 -5.69 -11.83
N LEU A 185 9.41 -4.72 -10.93
CA LEU A 185 10.65 -4.33 -10.27
C LEU A 185 10.48 -4.41 -8.75
N VAL A 186 11.56 -4.74 -8.04
CA VAL A 186 11.62 -4.61 -6.58
C VAL A 186 12.79 -3.70 -6.23
N LEU A 187 12.50 -2.63 -5.47
CA LEU A 187 13.47 -1.72 -4.89
C LEU A 187 13.58 -1.98 -3.39
N GLN A 188 14.80 -2.02 -2.87
CA GLN A 188 15.08 -2.23 -1.44
C GLN A 188 15.27 -0.88 -0.76
N GLU A 189 14.15 -0.21 -0.45
CA GLU A 189 14.18 1.06 0.28
C GLU A 189 14.53 0.83 1.76
N GLU A 190 14.87 1.91 2.49
CA GLU A 190 15.39 1.80 3.87
C GLU A 190 14.45 1.10 4.85
N ALA A 191 13.13 1.27 4.69
CA ALA A 191 12.15 0.73 5.61
C ALA A 191 11.55 -0.62 5.13
N GLY A 192 11.79 -1.02 3.87
CA GLY A 192 11.23 -2.24 3.31
C GLY A 192 11.28 -2.31 1.78
N PRO A 193 10.98 -3.48 1.21
CA PRO A 193 10.90 -3.66 -0.23
C PRO A 193 9.68 -2.93 -0.81
N VAL A 194 9.89 -2.23 -1.92
CA VAL A 194 8.84 -1.56 -2.70
C VAL A 194 8.75 -2.21 -4.07
N THR A 195 7.54 -2.63 -4.45
CA THR A 195 7.26 -3.21 -5.76
C THR A 195 6.79 -2.13 -6.73
N ILE A 196 7.36 -2.11 -7.94
CA ILE A 196 6.92 -1.26 -9.04
C ILE A 196 6.45 -2.16 -10.18
N ILE A 197 5.20 -1.96 -10.62
CA ILE A 197 4.63 -2.63 -11.79
C ILE A 197 4.40 -1.60 -12.89
N VAL A 198 4.94 -1.85 -14.08
CA VAL A 198 4.69 -1.05 -15.28
C VAL A 198 3.78 -1.82 -16.24
N LEU A 199 2.60 -1.26 -16.50
CA LEU A 199 1.56 -1.84 -17.35
C LEU A 199 1.38 -0.99 -18.63
N PRO A 200 1.89 -1.44 -19.80
CA PRO A 200 1.74 -0.70 -21.06
C PRO A 200 0.29 -0.69 -21.55
N GLY A 201 -0.12 0.36 -22.26
CA GLY A 201 -1.44 0.46 -22.89
C GLY A 201 -2.62 0.73 -21.94
N LYS A 202 -2.40 0.71 -20.62
CA LYS A 202 -3.35 1.21 -19.62
C LYS A 202 -3.10 2.69 -19.36
N GLN A 203 -4.14 3.50 -19.38
CA GLN A 203 -4.04 4.93 -19.09
C GLN A 203 -5.00 5.28 -17.97
N LEU A 204 -4.46 5.90 -16.92
CA LEU A 204 -5.22 6.62 -15.92
C LEU A 204 -5.31 8.07 -16.35
N THR A 205 -6.40 8.74 -15.98
CA THR A 205 -6.55 10.17 -16.28
C THR A 205 -5.80 11.03 -15.27
N THR A 206 -5.66 10.52 -14.04
CA THR A 206 -4.97 11.19 -12.94
C THR A 206 -4.18 10.19 -12.12
N MET A 207 -3.23 10.70 -11.33
CA MET A 207 -2.59 9.92 -10.27
C MET A 207 -3.63 9.54 -9.21
N GLN A 208 -3.53 8.31 -8.71
CA GLN A 208 -4.43 7.74 -7.71
C GLN A 208 -3.61 7.08 -6.60
N ALA A 209 -3.95 7.34 -5.35
CA ALA A 209 -3.40 6.63 -4.20
C ALA A 209 -4.45 5.65 -3.66
N PHE A 210 -4.02 4.49 -3.22
CA PHE A 210 -4.90 3.48 -2.64
C PHE A 210 -4.28 2.85 -1.39
N ASN A 211 -5.13 2.23 -0.58
CA ASN A 211 -4.74 1.38 0.53
C ASN A 211 -5.61 0.11 0.48
N ARG A 212 -4.98 -1.05 0.32
CA ARG A 212 -5.66 -2.33 0.11
C ARG A 212 -4.83 -3.46 0.71
N SER A 213 -5.49 -4.39 1.41
CA SER A 213 -4.85 -5.59 1.97
C SER A 213 -3.62 -5.32 2.86
N GLY A 214 -3.58 -4.16 3.51
CA GLY A 214 -2.44 -3.71 4.34
C GLY A 214 -1.34 -2.98 3.57
N PHE A 215 -1.39 -2.97 2.23
CA PHE A 215 -0.44 -2.26 1.39
C PHE A 215 -0.92 -0.85 1.04
N GLN A 216 0.04 0.06 0.94
CA GLN A 216 -0.13 1.41 0.42
C GLN A 216 0.36 1.43 -1.02
N GLY A 217 -0.41 2.09 -1.89
CA GLY A 217 -0.15 2.10 -3.31
C GLY A 217 -0.36 3.46 -3.96
N GLN A 218 0.34 3.69 -5.06
CA GLN A 218 0.10 4.82 -5.95
C GLN A 218 0.16 4.35 -7.40
N MET A 219 -0.83 4.73 -8.20
CA MET A 219 -0.83 4.55 -9.65
C MET A 219 -0.59 5.90 -10.33
N ILE A 220 0.39 5.91 -11.23
CA ILE A 220 0.91 7.11 -11.88
C ILE A 220 0.73 6.94 -13.39
N PRO A 221 -0.08 7.78 -14.05
CA PRO A 221 -0.14 7.77 -15.51
C PRO A 221 1.18 8.26 -16.09
N VAL A 222 1.72 7.50 -17.03
CA VAL A 222 2.90 7.87 -17.82
C VAL A 222 2.58 7.75 -19.30
N LYS A 223 3.48 8.20 -20.18
CA LYS A 223 3.20 8.15 -21.61
C LYS A 223 3.16 6.70 -22.09
N GLY A 224 1.99 6.28 -22.55
CA GLY A 224 1.76 4.94 -23.11
C GLY A 224 1.70 3.79 -22.10
N ALA A 225 1.77 4.08 -20.79
CA ALA A 225 1.71 3.07 -19.73
C ALA A 225 1.15 3.65 -18.42
N MET A 226 0.95 2.77 -17.44
CA MET A 226 0.69 3.13 -16.05
C MET A 226 1.77 2.49 -15.16
N VAL A 227 2.23 3.23 -14.17
CA VAL A 227 3.18 2.75 -13.16
C VAL A 227 2.46 2.63 -11.83
N ALA A 228 2.37 1.43 -11.27
CA ALA A 228 1.87 1.19 -9.93
C ALA A 228 3.05 0.95 -8.99
N ILE A 229 3.10 1.68 -7.87
CA ILE A 229 4.12 1.56 -6.83
C ILE A 229 3.41 1.11 -5.57
N VAL A 230 3.87 0.04 -4.93
CA VAL A 230 3.22 -0.59 -3.78
C VAL A 230 4.24 -0.98 -2.73
N GLY A 231 3.92 -0.72 -1.47
CA GLY A 231 4.78 -0.97 -0.31
C GLY A 231 4.02 -0.77 1.00
N ASP A 232 4.73 -0.70 2.11
CA ASP A 232 4.12 -0.64 3.44
C ASP A 232 3.81 0.80 3.89
N SER A 233 4.52 1.80 3.37
CA SER A 233 4.32 3.21 3.73
C SER A 233 4.46 4.20 2.56
N TYR A 234 3.71 5.31 2.61
CA TYR A 234 3.78 6.39 1.61
C TYR A 234 5.17 7.05 1.54
N GLN A 235 5.94 7.03 2.62
CA GLN A 235 7.31 7.56 2.64
C GLN A 235 8.22 6.75 1.72
N GLU A 236 8.16 5.43 1.77
CA GLU A 236 8.94 4.54 0.89
C GLU A 236 8.48 4.65 -0.56
N LEU A 237 7.16 4.74 -0.78
CA LEU A 237 6.60 4.96 -2.12
C LEU A 237 7.19 6.21 -2.77
N ALA A 238 7.31 7.31 -2.03
CA ALA A 238 7.88 8.55 -2.53
C ALA A 238 9.37 8.42 -2.89
N MET A 239 10.15 7.69 -2.08
CA MET A 239 11.57 7.43 -2.35
C MET A 239 11.75 6.53 -3.58
N ALA A 240 11.03 5.41 -3.64
CA ALA A 240 11.05 4.49 -4.78
C ALA A 240 10.59 5.17 -6.07
N GLN A 241 9.55 6.01 -6.00
CA GLN A 241 9.09 6.82 -7.12
C GLN A 241 10.21 7.74 -7.64
N MET A 242 10.89 8.45 -6.73
CA MET A 242 11.99 9.33 -7.10
C MET A 242 13.15 8.55 -7.73
N HIS A 243 13.60 7.44 -7.14
CA HIS A 243 14.67 6.60 -7.68
C HIS A 243 14.32 6.06 -9.08
N PHE A 244 13.09 5.59 -9.25
CA PHE A 244 12.59 5.07 -10.52
C PHE A 244 12.54 6.16 -11.61
N PHE A 245 11.85 7.28 -11.38
CA PHE A 245 11.69 8.33 -12.40
C PHE A 245 12.96 9.15 -12.66
N LYS A 246 13.95 9.12 -11.76
CA LYS A 246 15.29 9.66 -12.01
C LYS A 246 16.08 8.83 -13.03
N ALA A 247 15.73 7.56 -13.22
CA ALA A 247 16.45 6.60 -14.04
C ALA A 247 15.67 6.16 -15.29
N VAL A 248 14.35 6.27 -15.28
CA VAL A 248 13.47 5.71 -16.32
C VAL A 248 12.66 6.83 -16.99
N ARG A 249 12.63 6.82 -18.32
CA ARG A 249 11.79 7.70 -19.13
C ARG A 249 10.79 6.91 -19.95
N PHE A 250 9.61 7.48 -20.14
CA PHE A 250 8.59 6.97 -21.03
C PHE A 250 8.55 7.82 -22.30
N GLY A 251 8.56 7.15 -23.45
CA GLY A 251 8.78 7.76 -24.77
C GLY A 251 7.66 8.65 -25.24
#